data_AF-A0A1M3PV46-F1
#
_entry.id   AF-A0A1M3PV46-F1
#
_cell.length_a   1.000
_cell.length_b   1.000
_cell.length_c   1.000
_cell.angle_alpha   90.00
_cell.angle_beta   90.00
_cell.angle_gamma   90.00
#
_symmetry.space_group_name_H-M   'P 1'
#
loop_
_entity.id
_entity.type
_entity.pdbx_description
1 polymer ?
#
loop_
_entity_poly.entity_id
_entity_poly.type
_entity_poly.pdbx_seq_one_letter_code
_entity_poly.pdbx_strand_id
1 'polypeptide(L)'
;MALYLITGGAGFIGSHLADSLLAGGHQVRVLDDFSTGRMENLDQRCQVLRGDILDPAALRRAMAGAAGCFHLAAIASVARANEAWLATHKVNQCGSVAVLDAACEAGRIPVVYASSAAIYGDVSGRAAREDMAPAPLTAYGADKLGSELHARVGWGVHRLPTFGLRLFNVYGPRQDPNSPYSGVISIFARLVAGGSPVCVHGDGAQLRDFVYVQDVVAHFRAAMQRLEAAQGCDVVNVCTGRGTTVLDLVGILGHIHGRLPRVTHGPARPGDIRQSLGDPARAIASLGVAARTTLHDGLSTTLTSLAPQAA
;
A
#
# COMPACT_ATOMS: atom_id res chain seq x y z
N MET A 1 26.45 3.84 1.26
CA MET A 1 25.32 4.62 0.73
C MET A 1 24.80 3.92 -0.52
N ALA A 2 23.56 3.41 -0.49
CA ALA A 2 22.96 2.68 -1.60
C ALA A 2 21.94 3.55 -2.35
N LEU A 3 21.73 3.27 -3.64
CA LEU A 3 20.66 3.85 -4.44
C LEU A 3 19.47 2.88 -4.46
N TYR A 4 18.29 3.33 -4.04
CA TYR A 4 17.06 2.55 -4.17
C TYR A 4 16.11 3.17 -5.19
N LEU A 5 15.54 2.32 -6.05
CA LEU A 5 14.45 2.69 -6.94
C LEU A 5 13.11 2.52 -6.21
N ILE A 6 12.20 3.47 -6.39
CA ILE A 6 10.80 3.37 -5.98
C ILE A 6 9.91 3.60 -7.20
N THR A 7 9.26 2.56 -7.70
CA THR A 7 8.18 2.75 -8.69
C THR A 7 6.90 3.15 -7.95
N GLY A 8 6.17 4.14 -8.45
CA GLY A 8 5.02 4.72 -7.72
C GLY A 8 5.46 5.58 -6.53
N GLY A 9 6.69 6.10 -6.58
CA GLY A 9 7.30 6.85 -5.48
C GLY A 9 6.65 8.21 -5.21
N ALA A 10 5.94 8.80 -6.18
CA ALA A 10 5.23 10.07 -5.98
C ALA A 10 3.83 9.86 -5.36
N GLY A 11 3.40 8.61 -5.19
CA GLY A 11 2.14 8.26 -4.53
C GLY A 11 2.20 8.36 -3.00
N PHE A 12 1.07 8.05 -2.37
CA PHE A 12 0.89 8.07 -0.92
C PHE A 12 1.99 7.31 -0.17
N ILE A 13 2.05 5.98 -0.27
CA ILE A 13 3.01 5.15 0.47
C ILE A 13 4.45 5.38 -0.04
N GLY A 14 4.62 5.47 -1.37
CA GLY A 14 5.92 5.62 -2.02
C GLY A 14 6.69 6.85 -1.55
N SER A 15 6.00 7.97 -1.34
CA SER A 15 6.62 9.22 -0.92
C SER A 15 7.11 9.18 0.53
N HIS A 16 6.37 8.54 1.44
CA HIS A 16 6.83 8.32 2.82
C HIS A 16 8.03 7.37 2.88
N LEU A 17 8.07 6.38 1.99
CA LEU A 17 9.22 5.49 1.84
C LEU A 17 10.45 6.26 1.31
N ALA A 18 10.27 7.15 0.34
CA ALA A 18 11.32 8.03 -0.17
C ALA A 18 11.93 8.87 0.96
N ASP A 19 11.09 9.54 1.75
CA ASP A 19 11.53 10.35 2.90
C ASP A 19 12.33 9.51 3.91
N SER A 20 11.83 8.32 4.24
CA SER A 20 12.50 7.41 5.20
C SER A 20 13.86 6.92 4.70
N LEU A 21 13.99 6.63 3.40
CA LEU A 21 15.26 6.20 2.81
C LEU A 21 16.27 7.35 2.74
N LEU A 22 15.83 8.56 2.36
CA LEU A 22 16.66 9.77 2.37
C LEU A 22 17.14 10.10 3.79
N ALA A 23 16.26 10.01 4.79
CA ALA A 23 16.62 10.19 6.20
C ALA A 23 17.62 9.13 6.69
N GLY A 24 17.59 7.93 6.11
CA GLY A 24 18.59 6.88 6.31
C GLY A 24 19.91 7.10 5.58
N GLY A 25 20.08 8.22 4.85
CA GLY A 25 21.30 8.55 4.11
C GLY A 25 21.45 7.81 2.78
N HIS A 26 20.38 7.20 2.26
CA HIS A 26 20.38 6.56 0.94
C HIS A 26 20.08 7.56 -0.18
N GLN A 27 20.46 7.21 -1.40
CA GLN A 27 19.97 7.90 -2.59
C GLN A 27 18.64 7.29 -3.02
N VAL A 28 17.70 8.12 -3.44
CA VAL A 28 16.37 7.68 -3.88
C VAL A 28 16.15 8.10 -5.33
N ARG A 29 15.75 7.13 -6.16
CA ARG A 29 15.23 7.37 -7.50
C ARG A 29 13.76 6.96 -7.55
N VAL A 30 12.94 7.81 -8.15
CA VAL A 30 11.51 7.58 -8.32
C VAL A 30 11.19 7.37 -9.79
N LEU A 31 10.41 6.34 -10.10
CA LEU A 31 9.74 6.18 -11.40
C LEU A 31 8.24 6.30 -11.18
N ASP A 32 7.62 7.32 -11.75
CA ASP A 32 6.19 7.59 -11.59
C ASP A 32 5.60 8.23 -12.86
N ASP A 33 4.39 7.86 -13.22
CA ASP A 33 3.68 8.44 -14.37
C ASP A 33 2.87 9.69 -13.99
N PHE A 34 2.73 9.95 -12.68
CA PHE A 34 1.89 10.97 -12.07
C PHE A 34 0.40 10.82 -12.39
N SER A 35 -0.06 9.60 -12.66
CA SER A 35 -1.49 9.29 -12.83
C SER A 35 -2.28 9.55 -11.54
N THR A 36 -1.67 9.25 -10.39
CA THR A 36 -2.18 9.63 -9.06
C THR A 36 -1.10 10.22 -8.15
N GLY A 37 0.18 9.99 -8.46
CA GLY A 37 1.30 10.57 -7.72
C GLY A 37 1.40 12.07 -7.94
N ARG A 38 2.04 12.78 -7.00
CA ARG A 38 2.22 14.24 -7.08
C ARG A 38 3.66 14.63 -6.79
N MET A 39 4.17 15.59 -7.55
CA MET A 39 5.54 16.10 -7.35
C MET A 39 5.72 16.72 -5.97
N GLU A 40 4.68 17.38 -5.44
CA GLU A 40 4.68 17.99 -4.10
C GLU A 40 4.87 16.99 -2.95
N ASN A 41 4.66 15.68 -3.20
CA ASN A 41 4.91 14.65 -2.20
C ASN A 41 6.40 14.31 -2.05
N LEU A 42 7.25 14.71 -3.01
CA LEU A 42 8.65 14.30 -3.09
C LEU A 42 9.60 15.36 -2.56
N ASP A 43 10.58 14.93 -1.76
CA ASP A 43 11.74 15.74 -1.41
C ASP A 43 12.60 16.02 -2.66
N GLN A 44 13.14 17.24 -2.76
CA GLN A 44 13.95 17.71 -3.89
C GLN A 44 15.23 16.89 -4.12
N ARG A 45 15.69 16.13 -3.10
CA ARG A 45 16.83 15.22 -3.20
C ARG A 45 16.53 13.96 -4.01
N CYS A 46 15.25 13.66 -4.29
CA CYS A 46 14.88 12.51 -5.12
C CYS A 46 15.31 12.70 -6.58
N GLN A 47 15.90 11.68 -7.19
CA GLN A 47 16.06 11.62 -8.65
C GLN A 47 14.74 11.18 -9.27
N VAL A 48 14.00 12.10 -9.88
CA VAL A 48 12.67 11.80 -10.43
C VAL A 48 12.75 11.47 -11.92
N LEU A 49 12.27 10.29 -12.29
CA LEU A 49 12.04 9.87 -13.67
C LEU A 49 10.53 9.81 -13.91
N ARG A 50 10.02 10.69 -14.77
CA ARG A 50 8.64 10.58 -15.24
C ARG A 50 8.56 9.47 -16.30
N GLY A 51 7.72 8.47 -16.08
CA GLY A 51 7.56 7.37 -17.02
C GLY A 51 6.61 6.29 -16.53
N ASP A 52 6.18 5.44 -17.45
CA ASP A 52 5.31 4.30 -17.19
C ASP A 52 6.17 3.04 -16.94
N ILE A 53 5.74 2.19 -15.99
CA ILE A 53 6.35 0.87 -15.76
C ILE A 53 6.13 -0.09 -16.94
N LEU A 54 5.25 0.25 -17.88
CA LEU A 54 5.06 -0.47 -19.13
C LEU A 54 6.06 -0.08 -20.22
N ASP A 55 6.87 0.97 -20.02
CA ASP A 55 7.94 1.35 -20.94
C ASP A 55 9.26 0.66 -20.54
N PRO A 56 9.75 -0.32 -21.33
CA PRO A 56 10.99 -1.03 -21.02
C PRO A 56 12.22 -0.11 -20.97
N ALA A 57 12.23 0.96 -21.77
CA ALA A 57 13.34 1.91 -21.77
C ALA A 57 13.34 2.75 -20.49
N ALA A 58 12.16 3.15 -20.00
CA ALA A 58 12.02 3.84 -18.72
C ALA A 58 12.47 2.94 -17.56
N LEU A 59 12.04 1.68 -17.52
CA LEU A 59 12.45 0.71 -16.51
C LEU A 59 13.96 0.48 -16.50
N ARG A 60 14.57 0.27 -17.68
CA ARG A 60 16.02 0.08 -17.78
C ARG A 60 16.81 1.28 -17.24
N ARG A 61 16.41 2.50 -17.58
CA ARG A 61 17.01 3.73 -17.02
C ARG A 61 16.79 3.81 -15.51
N ALA A 62 15.60 3.45 -15.02
CA ALA A 62 15.26 3.49 -13.62
C ALA A 62 16.07 2.49 -12.78
N MET A 63 16.28 1.27 -13.29
CA MET A 63 17.02 0.21 -12.60
C MET A 63 18.54 0.42 -12.59
N ALA A 64 19.08 1.21 -13.52
CA ALA A 64 20.53 1.37 -13.69
C ALA A 64 21.25 1.82 -12.39
N GLY A 65 22.09 0.94 -11.85
CA GLY A 65 22.88 1.21 -10.64
C GLY A 65 22.09 1.16 -9.31
N ALA A 66 20.82 0.74 -9.33
CA ALA A 66 20.04 0.55 -8.11
C ALA A 66 20.53 -0.70 -7.34
N ALA A 67 20.61 -0.60 -6.02
CA ALA A 67 20.91 -1.72 -5.12
C ALA A 67 19.65 -2.54 -4.79
N GLY A 68 18.47 -1.95 -4.94
CA GLY A 68 17.19 -2.58 -4.67
C GLY A 68 16.04 -1.77 -5.28
N CYS A 69 14.92 -2.43 -5.56
CA CYS A 69 13.70 -1.80 -6.05
C CYS A 69 12.52 -2.02 -5.09
N PHE A 70 11.83 -0.93 -4.78
CA PHE A 70 10.53 -0.93 -4.12
C PHE A 70 9.44 -0.75 -5.18
N HIS A 71 8.64 -1.79 -5.42
CA HIS A 71 7.58 -1.78 -6.42
C HIS A 71 6.22 -1.44 -5.80
N LEU A 72 5.81 -0.17 -5.92
CA LEU A 72 4.50 0.33 -5.44
C LEU A 72 3.60 0.85 -6.56
N ALA A 73 4.11 1.03 -7.78
CA ALA A 73 3.32 1.47 -8.93
C ALA A 73 2.20 0.47 -9.24
N ALA A 74 0.95 0.92 -9.11
CA ALA A 74 -0.24 0.16 -9.43
C ALA A 74 -1.46 1.11 -9.48
N ILE A 75 -2.49 0.71 -10.21
CA ILE A 75 -3.82 1.27 -10.04
C ILE A 75 -4.47 0.56 -8.85
N ALA A 76 -4.40 1.21 -7.68
CA ALA A 76 -4.82 0.64 -6.39
C ALA A 76 -6.35 0.64 -6.15
N SER A 77 -7.13 1.34 -6.98
CA SER A 77 -8.59 1.43 -6.83
C SER A 77 -9.29 0.16 -7.31
N VAL A 78 -9.91 -0.58 -6.39
CA VAL A 78 -10.73 -1.75 -6.69
C VAL A 78 -11.91 -1.41 -7.61
N ALA A 79 -12.57 -0.27 -7.36
CA ALA A 79 -13.69 0.17 -8.20
C ALA A 79 -13.23 0.51 -9.63
N ARG A 80 -12.08 1.20 -9.78
CA ARG A 80 -11.49 1.46 -11.11
C ARG A 80 -11.08 0.16 -11.79
N ALA A 81 -10.63 -0.84 -11.04
CA ALA A 81 -10.32 -2.16 -11.58
C ALA A 81 -11.57 -2.91 -12.10
N ASN A 82 -12.76 -2.62 -11.57
CA ASN A 82 -14.02 -3.14 -12.10
C ASN A 82 -14.48 -2.35 -13.33
N GLU A 83 -14.33 -1.03 -13.33
CA GLU A 83 -14.77 -0.15 -14.43
C GLU A 83 -13.86 -0.25 -15.67
N ALA A 84 -12.54 -0.30 -15.45
CA ALA A 84 -11.51 -0.28 -16.50
C ALA A 84 -10.63 -1.54 -16.42
N TRP A 85 -11.28 -2.70 -16.39
CA TRP A 85 -10.66 -3.99 -16.11
C TRP A 85 -9.39 -4.27 -16.90
N LEU A 86 -9.42 -4.27 -18.23
CA LEU A 86 -8.24 -4.57 -19.04
C LEU A 86 -7.12 -3.53 -18.85
N ALA A 87 -7.46 -2.25 -18.74
CA ALA A 87 -6.48 -1.19 -18.57
C ALA A 87 -5.77 -1.29 -17.21
N THR A 88 -6.52 -1.59 -16.16
CA THR A 88 -5.94 -1.81 -14.82
C THR A 88 -5.10 -3.07 -14.76
N HIS A 89 -5.55 -4.17 -15.36
CA HIS A 89 -4.77 -5.40 -15.48
C HIS A 89 -3.44 -5.17 -16.20
N LYS A 90 -3.43 -4.39 -17.28
CA LYS A 90 -2.19 -4.06 -17.99
C LYS A 90 -1.16 -3.42 -17.06
N VAL A 91 -1.54 -2.42 -16.28
CA VAL A 91 -0.63 -1.76 -15.34
C VAL A 91 -0.26 -2.70 -14.18
N ASN A 92 -1.25 -3.32 -13.55
CA ASN A 92 -1.06 -4.07 -12.30
C ASN A 92 -0.38 -5.42 -12.49
N GLN A 93 -0.56 -6.07 -13.65
CA GLN A 93 0.06 -7.37 -13.94
C GLN A 93 1.21 -7.25 -14.92
N CYS A 94 0.95 -6.76 -16.14
CA CYS A 94 2.02 -6.64 -17.13
C CYS A 94 3.11 -5.70 -16.62
N GLY A 95 2.75 -4.61 -15.95
CA GLY A 95 3.71 -3.70 -15.31
C GLY A 95 4.51 -4.35 -14.18
N SER A 96 3.88 -5.16 -13.31
CA SER A 96 4.61 -5.90 -12.28
C SER A 96 5.57 -6.93 -12.86
N VAL A 97 5.15 -7.66 -13.90
CA VAL A 97 6.04 -8.60 -14.61
C VAL A 97 7.20 -7.85 -15.28
N ALA A 98 6.93 -6.71 -15.93
CA ALA A 98 7.96 -5.88 -16.54
C ALA A 98 8.98 -5.36 -15.52
N VAL A 99 8.54 -4.99 -14.32
CA VAL A 99 9.45 -4.58 -13.22
C VAL A 99 10.33 -5.76 -12.76
N LEU A 100 9.76 -6.95 -12.59
CA LEU A 100 10.51 -8.14 -12.20
C LEU A 100 11.53 -8.54 -13.29
N ASP A 101 11.13 -8.47 -14.56
CA ASP A 101 11.99 -8.75 -15.71
C ASP A 101 13.15 -7.75 -15.81
N ALA A 102 12.87 -6.44 -15.72
CA ALA A 102 13.89 -5.40 -15.71
C ALA A 102 14.85 -5.52 -14.52
N ALA A 103 14.37 -5.94 -13.35
CA ALA A 103 15.23 -6.21 -12.19
C ALA A 103 16.14 -7.43 -12.42
N CYS A 104 15.65 -8.44 -13.14
CA CYS A 104 16.46 -9.58 -13.58
C CYS A 104 17.55 -9.14 -14.58
N GLU A 105 17.19 -8.39 -15.62
CA GLU A 105 18.13 -7.85 -16.61
C GLU A 105 19.20 -6.96 -15.99
N ALA A 106 18.85 -6.21 -14.95
CA ALA A 106 19.75 -5.32 -14.23
C ALA A 106 20.68 -6.04 -13.23
N GLY A 107 20.80 -7.37 -13.33
CA GLY A 107 21.71 -8.17 -12.50
C GLY A 107 21.04 -8.84 -11.30
N ARG A 108 19.72 -9.10 -11.38
CA ARG A 108 18.90 -9.70 -10.30
C ARG A 108 18.85 -8.81 -9.05
N ILE A 109 18.56 -7.53 -9.27
CA ILE A 109 18.38 -6.55 -8.20
C ILE A 109 17.20 -6.99 -7.30
N PRO A 110 17.34 -7.02 -5.96
CA PRO A 110 16.24 -7.38 -5.05
C PRO A 110 15.01 -6.49 -5.21
N VAL A 111 13.82 -7.09 -5.20
CA VAL A 111 12.53 -6.38 -5.35
C VAL A 111 11.61 -6.60 -4.15
N VAL A 112 11.30 -5.54 -3.41
CA VAL A 112 10.20 -5.57 -2.42
C VAL A 112 8.96 -4.95 -3.05
N TYR A 113 7.84 -5.68 -3.08
CA TYR A 113 6.64 -5.25 -3.81
C TYR A 113 5.39 -5.17 -2.93
N ALA A 114 4.51 -4.24 -3.28
CA ALA A 114 3.21 -4.07 -2.64
C ALA A 114 2.20 -5.10 -3.18
N SER A 115 1.96 -6.15 -2.39
CA SER A 115 0.81 -7.04 -2.53
C SER A 115 -0.39 -6.51 -1.74
N SER A 116 -1.46 -7.29 -1.57
CA SER A 116 -2.67 -6.83 -0.88
C SER A 116 -3.42 -7.94 -0.15
N ALA A 117 -4.06 -7.57 0.97
CA ALA A 117 -5.04 -8.42 1.65
C ALA A 117 -6.25 -8.79 0.76
N ALA A 118 -6.51 -8.08 -0.35
CA ALA A 118 -7.56 -8.40 -1.31
C ALA A 118 -7.42 -9.81 -1.93
N ILE A 119 -6.23 -10.42 -1.84
CA ILE A 119 -5.95 -11.79 -2.27
C ILE A 119 -6.75 -12.83 -1.45
N TYR A 120 -7.04 -12.53 -0.18
CA TYR A 120 -7.74 -13.46 0.70
C TYR A 120 -9.23 -13.58 0.39
N GLY A 121 -9.84 -12.56 -0.23
CA GLY A 121 -11.30 -12.50 -0.39
C GLY A 121 -12.01 -12.35 0.95
N ASP A 122 -13.14 -13.05 1.10
CA ASP A 122 -13.90 -13.07 2.35
C ASP A 122 -13.47 -14.24 3.24
N VAL A 123 -12.73 -13.93 4.31
CA VAL A 123 -12.27 -14.88 5.33
C VAL A 123 -12.96 -14.63 6.67
N SER A 124 -14.23 -14.26 6.65
CA SER A 124 -15.04 -13.97 7.85
C SER A 124 -14.87 -15.02 8.96
N GLY A 125 -14.75 -14.52 10.20
CA GLY A 125 -14.60 -15.34 11.41
C GLY A 125 -13.16 -15.73 11.79
N ARG A 126 -12.15 -15.34 10.99
CA ARG A 126 -10.72 -15.58 11.32
C ARG A 126 -9.82 -14.43 10.89
N ALA A 127 -8.66 -14.30 11.53
CA ALA A 127 -7.57 -13.47 11.03
C ALA A 127 -6.90 -14.17 9.84
N ALA A 128 -6.69 -13.45 8.74
CA ALA A 128 -6.06 -13.94 7.53
C ALA A 128 -4.59 -14.26 7.79
N ARG A 129 -4.19 -15.49 7.48
CA ARG A 129 -2.81 -15.96 7.56
C ARG A 129 -2.27 -16.23 6.18
N GLU A 130 -0.97 -16.11 6.00
CA GLU A 130 -0.37 -16.20 4.67
C GLU A 130 -0.41 -17.60 4.07
N ASP A 131 -0.65 -18.63 4.89
CA ASP A 131 -0.85 -20.03 4.49
C ASP A 131 -2.28 -20.34 4.00
N MET A 132 -3.22 -19.40 4.12
CA MET A 132 -4.58 -19.58 3.61
C MET A 132 -4.60 -19.59 2.09
N ALA A 133 -5.47 -20.44 1.52
CA ALA A 133 -5.71 -20.47 0.09
C ALA A 133 -6.23 -19.10 -0.39
N PRO A 134 -5.60 -18.49 -1.41
CA PRO A 134 -6.11 -17.28 -2.03
C PRO A 134 -7.50 -17.46 -2.63
N ALA A 135 -8.37 -16.47 -2.46
CA ALA A 135 -9.73 -16.46 -3.02
C ALA A 135 -10.15 -15.02 -3.41
N PRO A 136 -9.39 -14.34 -4.29
CA PRO A 136 -9.67 -12.94 -4.62
C PRO A 136 -11.06 -12.77 -5.24
N LEU A 137 -11.80 -11.77 -4.75
CA LEU A 137 -13.15 -11.44 -5.23
C LEU A 137 -13.17 -10.32 -6.28
N THR A 138 -12.00 -9.79 -6.63
CA THR A 138 -11.86 -8.60 -7.48
C THR A 138 -10.71 -8.76 -8.45
N ALA A 139 -10.77 -8.07 -9.60
CA ALA A 139 -9.68 -8.02 -10.56
C ALA A 139 -8.37 -7.52 -9.91
N TYR A 140 -8.45 -6.51 -9.04
CA TYR A 140 -7.31 -6.01 -8.28
C TYR A 140 -6.67 -7.09 -7.39
N GLY A 141 -7.50 -7.86 -6.66
CA GLY A 141 -7.01 -8.96 -5.83
C GLY A 141 -6.36 -10.08 -6.65
N ALA A 142 -6.96 -10.43 -7.80
CA ALA A 142 -6.39 -11.38 -8.74
C ALA A 142 -5.06 -10.90 -9.32
N ASP A 143 -4.98 -9.60 -9.62
CA ASP A 143 -3.77 -8.97 -10.13
C ASP A 143 -2.62 -9.06 -9.12
N LYS A 144 -2.87 -8.68 -7.86
CA LYS A 144 -1.87 -8.77 -6.80
C LYS A 144 -1.45 -10.21 -6.51
N LEU A 145 -2.38 -11.17 -6.59
CA LEU A 145 -2.03 -12.59 -6.48
C LEU A 145 -1.09 -13.02 -7.61
N GLY A 146 -1.38 -12.62 -8.86
CA GLY A 146 -0.48 -12.97 -9.96
C GLY A 146 0.90 -12.33 -9.82
N SER A 147 1.03 -11.13 -9.23
CA SER A 147 2.34 -10.58 -8.86
C SER A 147 3.12 -11.52 -7.93
N GLU A 148 2.48 -12.10 -6.91
CA GLU A 148 3.11 -13.08 -6.02
C GLU A 148 3.49 -14.38 -6.74
N LEU A 149 2.62 -14.86 -7.62
CA LEU A 149 2.89 -16.06 -8.42
C LEU A 149 4.09 -15.85 -9.36
N HIS A 150 4.17 -14.70 -10.03
CA HIS A 150 5.29 -14.35 -10.90
C HIS A 150 6.58 -14.12 -10.11
N ALA A 151 6.52 -13.52 -8.93
CA ALA A 151 7.69 -13.39 -8.05
C ALA A 151 8.25 -14.77 -7.64
N ARG A 152 7.36 -15.72 -7.30
CA ARG A 152 7.75 -17.11 -6.97
C ARG A 152 8.37 -17.83 -8.17
N VAL A 153 7.80 -17.68 -9.37
CA VAL A 153 8.38 -18.23 -10.62
C VAL A 153 9.72 -17.56 -10.91
N GLY A 154 9.82 -16.24 -10.77
CA GLY A 154 11.05 -15.46 -10.93
C GLY A 154 12.17 -15.95 -10.04
N TRP A 155 11.88 -16.28 -8.78
CA TRP A 155 12.83 -16.93 -7.90
C TRP A 155 13.20 -18.34 -8.35
N GLY A 156 12.22 -19.17 -8.70
CA GLY A 156 12.44 -20.56 -9.11
C GLY A 156 13.31 -20.70 -10.37
N VAL A 157 13.10 -19.82 -11.34
CA VAL A 157 13.75 -19.87 -12.66
C VAL A 157 14.98 -18.97 -12.74
N HIS A 158 14.88 -17.72 -12.26
CA HIS A 158 15.93 -16.70 -12.45
C HIS A 158 16.72 -16.38 -11.18
N ARG A 159 16.33 -16.95 -10.03
CA ARG A 159 16.89 -16.61 -8.70
C ARG A 159 16.79 -15.12 -8.40
N LEU A 160 15.73 -14.46 -8.88
CA LEU A 160 15.45 -13.06 -8.56
C LEU A 160 14.98 -12.94 -7.10
N PRO A 161 15.73 -12.23 -6.22
CA PRO A 161 15.31 -12.05 -4.83
C PRO A 161 14.09 -11.13 -4.76
N THR A 162 13.02 -11.57 -4.09
CA THR A 162 11.78 -10.81 -3.98
C THR A 162 11.17 -10.91 -2.57
N PHE A 163 10.44 -9.88 -2.15
CA PHE A 163 9.68 -9.91 -0.89
C PHE A 163 8.33 -9.21 -1.07
N GLY A 164 7.24 -9.96 -0.88
CA GLY A 164 5.88 -9.44 -1.03
C GLY A 164 5.27 -8.99 0.28
N LEU A 165 4.71 -7.78 0.30
CA LEU A 165 4.00 -7.25 1.46
C LEU A 165 2.50 -7.19 1.18
N ARG A 166 1.72 -8.08 1.78
CA ARG A 166 0.25 -8.07 1.70
C ARG A 166 -0.29 -6.95 2.58
N LEU A 167 -0.47 -5.78 1.98
CA LEU A 167 -0.93 -4.59 2.70
C LEU A 167 -2.42 -4.71 3.05
N PHE A 168 -2.73 -4.47 4.33
CA PHE A 168 -4.10 -4.24 4.81
C PHE A 168 -4.46 -2.76 4.62
N ASN A 169 -5.42 -2.22 5.38
CA ASN A 169 -5.99 -0.90 5.11
C ASN A 169 -5.02 0.21 5.54
N VAL A 170 -4.13 0.61 4.64
CA VAL A 170 -3.13 1.64 4.91
C VAL A 170 -3.78 3.03 4.94
N TYR A 171 -3.41 3.82 5.94
CA TYR A 171 -3.88 5.20 6.09
C TYR A 171 -2.77 6.12 6.64
N GLY A 172 -2.92 7.43 6.39
CA GLY A 172 -1.95 8.42 6.83
C GLY A 172 -1.96 9.70 5.99
N PRO A 173 -1.09 10.66 6.30
CA PRO A 173 -0.89 11.88 5.51
C PRO A 173 -0.57 11.58 4.04
N ARG A 174 -0.92 12.49 3.11
CA ARG A 174 -0.74 12.35 1.65
C ARG A 174 -1.60 11.29 0.97
N GLN A 175 -2.45 10.57 1.70
CA GLN A 175 -3.50 9.78 1.09
C GLN A 175 -4.55 10.73 0.48
N ASP A 176 -4.74 10.68 -0.84
CA ASP A 176 -5.66 11.58 -1.54
C ASP A 176 -7.07 11.50 -0.92
N PRO A 177 -7.65 12.58 -0.38
CA PRO A 177 -9.00 12.56 0.18
C PRO A 177 -10.10 12.86 -0.85
N ASN A 178 -9.73 13.28 -2.06
CA ASN A 178 -10.64 13.76 -3.10
C ASN A 178 -11.00 12.69 -4.14
N SER A 179 -10.25 11.60 -4.21
CA SER A 179 -10.65 10.47 -5.04
C SER A 179 -11.90 9.79 -4.45
N PRO A 180 -12.94 9.53 -5.28
CA PRO A 180 -14.12 8.78 -4.83
C PRO A 180 -13.77 7.33 -4.44
N TYR A 181 -12.55 6.89 -4.77
CA TYR A 181 -12.00 5.57 -4.51
C TYR A 181 -11.03 5.53 -3.33
N SER A 182 -10.88 6.64 -2.60
CA SER A 182 -9.97 6.73 -1.47
C SER A 182 -10.42 5.88 -0.29
N GLY A 183 -9.46 5.54 0.58
CA GLY A 183 -9.73 4.81 1.81
C GLY A 183 -10.78 5.52 2.66
N VAL A 184 -11.63 4.75 3.33
CA VAL A 184 -12.71 5.27 4.18
C VAL A 184 -12.22 6.30 5.21
N ILE A 185 -10.99 6.14 5.70
CA ILE A 185 -10.35 7.07 6.65
C ILE A 185 -10.17 8.47 6.05
N SER A 186 -9.62 8.62 4.84
CA SER A 186 -9.35 9.95 4.30
C SER A 186 -10.64 10.70 3.95
N ILE A 187 -11.67 9.98 3.48
CA ILE A 187 -13.01 10.52 3.24
C ILE A 187 -13.65 10.98 4.56
N PHE A 188 -13.65 10.11 5.58
CA PHE A 188 -14.29 10.43 6.86
C PHE A 188 -13.53 11.52 7.61
N ALA A 189 -12.19 11.50 7.59
CA ALA A 189 -11.37 12.55 8.18
C ALA A 189 -11.67 13.92 7.56
N ARG A 190 -11.78 14.00 6.22
CA ARG A 190 -12.18 15.24 5.53
C ARG A 190 -13.60 15.68 5.92
N LEU A 191 -14.57 14.77 5.91
CA LEU A 191 -15.96 15.09 6.25
C LEU A 191 -16.09 15.57 7.69
N VAL A 192 -15.42 14.89 8.64
CA VAL A 192 -15.39 15.27 10.06
C VAL A 192 -14.72 16.62 10.23
N ALA A 193 -13.53 16.83 9.65
CA ALA A 193 -12.83 18.11 9.71
C ALA A 193 -13.65 19.27 9.10
N GLY A 194 -14.44 19.00 8.07
CA GLY A 194 -15.36 19.95 7.44
C GLY A 194 -16.75 20.05 8.10
N GLY A 195 -16.99 19.37 9.23
CA GLY A 195 -18.30 19.38 9.92
C GLY A 195 -19.46 18.77 9.12
N SER A 196 -19.17 17.98 8.08
CA SER A 196 -20.16 17.37 7.19
C SER A 196 -20.65 16.00 7.72
N PRO A 197 -21.88 15.59 7.39
CA PRO A 197 -22.36 14.24 7.72
C PRO A 197 -21.51 13.14 7.08
N VAL A 198 -21.39 12.01 7.78
CA VAL A 198 -20.69 10.82 7.29
C VAL A 198 -21.71 9.79 6.82
N CYS A 199 -21.60 9.36 5.55
CA CYS A 199 -22.41 8.28 5.00
C CYS A 199 -21.68 6.94 5.17
N VAL A 200 -22.29 6.04 5.94
CA VAL A 200 -21.84 4.66 6.13
C VAL A 200 -22.60 3.77 5.15
N HIS A 201 -21.89 2.99 4.34
CA HIS A 201 -22.49 2.04 3.42
C HIS A 201 -22.75 0.72 4.14
N GLY A 202 -24.01 0.30 4.24
CA GLY A 202 -24.40 -0.88 5.03
C GLY A 202 -24.61 -0.55 6.51
N ASP A 203 -24.48 -1.57 7.37
CA ASP A 203 -24.74 -1.46 8.82
C ASP A 203 -23.58 -0.80 9.60
N GLY A 204 -22.41 -0.65 8.98
CA GLY A 204 -21.22 -0.06 9.61
C GLY A 204 -20.43 -1.04 10.50
N ALA A 205 -20.87 -2.30 10.58
CA ALA A 205 -20.20 -3.35 11.33
C ALA A 205 -19.11 -4.05 10.50
N GLN A 206 -18.74 -3.52 9.33
CA GLN A 206 -17.63 -4.07 8.55
C GLN A 206 -16.33 -3.86 9.32
N LEU A 207 -15.55 -4.92 9.49
CA LEU A 207 -14.31 -4.91 10.25
C LEU A 207 -13.12 -4.70 9.33
N ARG A 208 -12.25 -3.76 9.66
CA ARG A 208 -11.01 -3.47 8.92
C ARG A 208 -9.85 -3.41 9.89
N ASP A 209 -8.73 -4.01 9.50
CA ASP A 209 -7.42 -3.81 10.13
C ASP A 209 -6.74 -2.61 9.46
N PHE A 210 -6.63 -1.51 10.20
CA PHE A 210 -6.05 -0.25 9.73
C PHE A 210 -4.60 -0.12 10.18
N VAL A 211 -3.70 0.12 9.23
CA VAL A 211 -2.27 0.19 9.47
C VAL A 211 -1.76 1.58 9.10
N TYR A 212 -1.04 2.23 10.01
CA TYR A 212 -0.49 3.55 9.75
C TYR A 212 0.66 3.49 8.75
N VAL A 213 0.75 4.47 7.85
CA VAL A 213 1.70 4.46 6.73
C VAL A 213 3.16 4.35 7.16
N GLN A 214 3.55 4.92 8.30
CA GLN A 214 4.92 4.82 8.79
C GLN A 214 5.29 3.41 9.26
N ASP A 215 4.33 2.66 9.80
CA ASP A 215 4.52 1.25 10.11
C ASP A 215 4.71 0.45 8.80
N VAL A 216 3.93 0.75 7.76
CA VAL A 216 4.09 0.12 6.44
C VAL A 216 5.47 0.40 5.85
N VAL A 217 5.95 1.64 5.93
CA VAL A 217 7.30 2.02 5.50
C VAL A 217 8.39 1.24 6.25
N ALA A 218 8.22 1.03 7.56
CA ALA A 218 9.13 0.21 8.34
C ALA A 218 9.18 -1.25 7.83
N HIS A 219 8.04 -1.82 7.44
CA HIS A 219 7.98 -3.17 6.85
C HIS A 219 8.69 -3.24 5.49
N PHE A 220 8.52 -2.24 4.62
CA PHE A 220 9.26 -2.16 3.35
C PHE A 220 10.77 -2.17 3.59
N ARG A 221 11.26 -1.32 4.49
CA ARG A 221 12.69 -1.23 4.81
C ARG A 221 13.22 -2.53 5.40
N ALA A 222 12.51 -3.13 6.35
CA ALA A 222 12.91 -4.40 6.96
C ALA A 222 12.92 -5.54 5.94
N ALA A 223 11.96 -5.58 5.01
CA ALA A 223 11.93 -6.58 3.93
C ALA A 223 13.13 -6.44 2.97
N MET A 224 13.55 -5.20 2.64
CA MET A 224 14.74 -4.99 1.83
C MET A 224 16.01 -5.47 2.54
N GLN A 225 16.17 -5.10 3.82
CA GLN A 225 17.28 -5.56 4.65
C GLN A 225 17.30 -7.09 4.76
N ARG A 226 16.13 -7.72 4.88
CA ARG A 226 15.99 -9.18 4.91
C ARG A 226 16.45 -9.84 3.61
N LEU A 227 16.18 -9.24 2.46
CA LEU A 227 16.67 -9.73 1.15
C LEU A 227 18.18 -9.53 0.98
N GLU A 228 18.72 -8.41 1.48
CA GLU A 228 20.17 -8.15 1.47
C GLU A 228 20.93 -9.16 2.34
N ALA A 229 20.35 -9.54 3.49
CA ALA A 229 20.94 -10.53 4.39
C ALA A 229 20.80 -11.97 3.88
N ALA A 230 19.65 -12.33 3.30
CA ALA A 230 19.42 -13.64 2.72
C ALA A 230 18.40 -13.57 1.57
N GLN A 231 18.84 -13.95 0.37
CA GLN A 231 17.99 -13.96 -0.82
C GLN A 231 16.85 -14.99 -0.68
N GLY A 232 15.68 -14.67 -1.24
CA GLY A 232 14.49 -15.52 -1.17
C GLY A 232 13.30 -14.93 -1.94
N CYS A 233 12.11 -15.48 -1.70
CA CYS A 233 10.85 -15.05 -2.31
C CYS A 233 9.69 -15.07 -1.31
N ASP A 234 9.91 -14.48 -0.13
CA ASP A 234 8.96 -14.57 0.97
C ASP A 234 7.81 -13.56 0.83
N VAL A 235 6.69 -13.85 1.49
CA VAL A 235 5.53 -12.96 1.60
C VAL A 235 5.03 -12.88 3.04
N VAL A 236 4.62 -11.69 3.46
CA VAL A 236 4.03 -11.45 4.80
C VAL A 236 2.86 -10.48 4.75
N ASN A 237 1.96 -10.62 5.72
CA ASN A 237 0.94 -9.64 6.04
C ASN A 237 1.56 -8.39 6.67
N VAL A 238 1.10 -7.22 6.25
CA VAL A 238 1.38 -5.96 6.93
C VAL A 238 0.06 -5.48 7.52
N CYS A 239 -0.14 -5.79 8.81
CA CYS A 239 -1.38 -5.61 9.56
C CYS A 239 -1.08 -5.35 11.05
N THR A 240 -2.09 -4.91 11.81
CA THR A 240 -1.97 -4.73 13.27
C THR A 240 -2.45 -5.95 14.06
N GLY A 241 -3.26 -6.82 13.45
CA GLY A 241 -3.99 -7.87 14.15
C GLY A 241 -5.19 -7.38 14.93
N ARG A 242 -5.58 -6.10 14.76
CA ARG A 242 -6.68 -5.47 15.49
C ARG A 242 -7.75 -5.01 14.50
N GLY A 243 -8.96 -5.53 14.68
CA GLY A 243 -10.11 -5.12 13.90
C GLY A 243 -10.74 -3.85 14.45
N THR A 244 -11.17 -2.95 13.56
CA THR A 244 -11.96 -1.76 13.88
C THR A 244 -13.17 -1.73 12.97
N THR A 245 -14.37 -1.51 13.55
CA THR A 245 -15.57 -1.37 12.72
C THR A 245 -15.61 0.01 12.05
N VAL A 246 -16.38 0.15 10.97
CA VAL A 246 -16.57 1.46 10.33
C VAL A 246 -17.22 2.45 11.31
N LEU A 247 -18.14 2.01 12.17
CA LEU A 247 -18.73 2.86 13.21
C LEU A 247 -17.73 3.26 14.31
N ASP A 248 -16.89 2.34 14.76
CA ASP A 248 -15.83 2.65 15.74
C ASP A 248 -14.87 3.70 15.18
N LEU A 249 -14.49 3.56 13.91
CA LEU A 249 -13.66 4.54 13.22
C LEU A 249 -14.30 5.94 13.22
N VAL A 250 -15.60 6.04 12.90
CA VAL A 250 -16.34 7.30 12.94
C VAL A 250 -16.35 7.89 14.35
N GLY A 251 -16.57 7.04 15.37
CA GLY A 251 -16.49 7.42 16.77
C GLY A 251 -15.13 8.01 17.12
N ILE A 252 -14.04 7.32 16.80
CA ILE A 252 -12.66 7.76 17.10
C ILE A 252 -12.36 9.10 16.42
N LEU A 253 -12.69 9.24 15.13
CA LEU A 253 -12.51 10.51 14.40
C LEU A 253 -13.29 11.65 15.05
N GLY A 254 -14.54 11.41 15.47
CA GLY A 254 -15.36 12.40 16.14
C GLY A 254 -14.79 12.82 17.50
N HIS A 255 -14.22 11.89 18.27
CA HIS A 255 -13.55 12.21 19.54
C HIS A 255 -12.28 13.05 19.32
N ILE A 256 -11.44 12.69 18.34
CA ILE A 256 -10.22 13.44 18.03
C ILE A 256 -10.56 14.87 17.57
N HIS A 257 -11.59 15.03 16.75
CA HIS A 257 -12.04 16.35 16.28
C HIS A 257 -12.80 17.15 17.35
N GLY A 258 -13.22 16.52 18.45
CA GLY A 258 -14.02 17.15 19.51
C GLY A 258 -15.51 17.26 19.19
N ARG A 259 -15.99 16.64 18.09
CA ARG A 259 -17.41 16.60 17.71
C ARG A 259 -17.75 15.31 16.98
N LEU A 260 -18.76 14.59 17.48
CA LEU A 260 -19.31 13.43 16.79
C LEU A 260 -20.04 13.86 15.50
N PRO A 261 -19.70 13.28 14.34
CA PRO A 261 -20.39 13.57 13.10
C PRO A 261 -21.78 12.94 13.09
N ARG A 262 -22.71 13.56 12.37
CA ARG A 262 -24.00 12.92 12.04
C ARG A 262 -23.74 11.76 11.09
N VAL A 263 -24.21 10.57 11.45
CA VAL A 263 -24.11 9.37 10.61
C VAL A 263 -25.40 9.15 9.82
N THR A 264 -25.28 8.88 8.53
CA THR A 264 -26.37 8.37 7.69
C THR A 264 -26.00 7.02 7.11
N HIS A 265 -26.99 6.19 6.78
CA HIS A 265 -26.77 4.88 6.19
C HIS A 265 -27.20 4.87 4.73
N GLY A 266 -26.32 4.38 3.86
CA GLY A 266 -26.59 4.07 2.46
C GLY A 266 -26.58 2.55 2.21
N PRO A 267 -26.90 2.11 0.98
CA PRO A 267 -26.82 0.69 0.63
C PRO A 267 -25.39 0.16 0.79
N ALA A 268 -25.26 -1.12 1.13
CA ALA A 268 -23.98 -1.82 1.15
C ALA A 268 -23.35 -1.82 -0.26
N ARG A 269 -22.02 -1.72 -0.33
CA ARG A 269 -21.30 -1.74 -1.61
C ARG A 269 -21.20 -3.18 -2.15
N PRO A 270 -21.54 -3.43 -3.41
CA PRO A 270 -21.32 -4.75 -4.02
C PRO A 270 -19.85 -5.18 -3.90
N GLY A 271 -19.61 -6.41 -3.45
CA GLY A 271 -18.27 -6.97 -3.29
C GLY A 271 -17.48 -6.46 -2.07
N ASP A 272 -18.09 -5.66 -1.19
CA ASP A 272 -17.45 -5.24 0.06
C ASP A 272 -17.40 -6.39 1.07
N ILE A 273 -16.20 -6.74 1.52
CA ILE A 273 -15.99 -7.85 2.45
C ILE A 273 -16.43 -7.46 3.86
N ARG A 274 -17.09 -8.36 4.58
CA ARG A 274 -17.56 -8.10 5.95
C ARG A 274 -16.37 -7.91 6.90
N GLN A 275 -15.35 -8.75 6.79
CA GLN A 275 -14.19 -8.75 7.69
C GLN A 275 -12.88 -8.81 6.91
N SER A 276 -11.97 -7.89 7.23
CA SER A 276 -10.59 -7.86 6.75
C SER A 276 -9.65 -7.67 7.94
N LEU A 277 -9.28 -8.78 8.57
CA LEU A 277 -8.38 -8.82 9.74
C LEU A 277 -7.17 -9.69 9.39
N GLY A 278 -5.95 -9.23 9.69
CA GLY A 278 -4.72 -9.98 9.39
C GLY A 278 -4.08 -10.57 10.64
N ASP A 279 -3.24 -11.59 10.46
CA ASP A 279 -2.32 -12.08 11.50
C ASP A 279 -0.91 -11.52 11.25
N PRO A 280 -0.31 -10.74 12.18
CA PRO A 280 1.01 -10.15 12.01
C PRO A 280 2.17 -11.09 12.38
N ALA A 281 1.89 -12.32 12.86
CA ALA A 281 2.91 -13.19 13.45
C ALA A 281 4.09 -13.47 12.51
N ARG A 282 3.85 -13.67 11.21
CA ARG A 282 4.91 -13.95 10.24
C ARG A 282 5.80 -12.74 9.98
N ALA A 283 5.24 -11.54 9.90
CA ALA A 283 6.03 -10.31 9.75
C ALA A 283 6.92 -10.09 10.98
N ILE A 284 6.39 -10.28 12.19
CA ILE A 284 7.15 -10.16 13.43
C ILE A 284 8.31 -11.17 13.46
N ALA A 285 8.03 -12.43 13.12
CA ALA A 285 9.03 -13.49 13.15
C ALA A 285 10.11 -13.34 12.08
N SER A 286 9.75 -12.89 10.87
CA SER A 286 10.67 -12.85 9.72
C SER A 286 11.40 -11.52 9.53
N LEU A 287 10.77 -10.40 9.94
CA LEU A 287 11.30 -9.05 9.74
C LEU A 287 11.66 -8.34 11.05
N GLY A 288 11.24 -8.86 12.21
CA GLY A 288 11.48 -8.22 13.51
C GLY A 288 10.71 -6.90 13.72
N VAL A 289 9.78 -6.57 12.83
CA VAL A 289 8.96 -5.35 12.90
C VAL A 289 7.49 -5.70 13.10
N ALA A 290 6.78 -4.81 13.77
CA ALA A 290 5.35 -4.87 14.03
C ALA A 290 4.75 -3.49 13.78
N ALA A 291 3.47 -3.42 13.41
CA ALA A 291 2.76 -2.15 13.37
C ALA A 291 2.46 -1.69 14.81
N ARG A 292 3.08 -0.59 15.24
CA ARG A 292 3.05 -0.13 16.65
C ARG A 292 2.20 1.12 16.84
N THR A 293 1.90 1.87 15.78
CA THR A 293 1.11 3.09 15.89
C THR A 293 -0.31 2.73 16.28
N THR A 294 -0.83 3.36 17.34
CA THR A 294 -2.23 3.18 17.70
C THR A 294 -3.13 3.83 16.65
N LEU A 295 -4.35 3.31 16.46
CA LEU A 295 -5.29 3.89 15.52
C LEU A 295 -5.55 5.38 15.86
N HIS A 296 -5.70 5.69 17.14
CA HIS A 296 -5.88 7.06 17.64
C HIS A 296 -4.73 7.99 17.23
N ASP A 297 -3.48 7.60 17.48
CA ASP A 297 -2.32 8.45 17.20
C ASP A 297 -2.15 8.68 15.70
N GLY A 298 -2.26 7.62 14.91
CA GLY A 298 -2.16 7.74 13.46
C GLY A 298 -3.29 8.60 12.87
N LEU A 299 -4.52 8.48 13.38
CA LEU A 299 -5.65 9.31 12.94
C LEU A 299 -5.47 10.77 13.35
N SER A 300 -4.94 11.02 14.55
CA SER A 300 -4.62 12.38 15.02
C SER A 300 -3.62 13.05 14.09
N THR A 301 -2.50 12.39 13.77
CA THR A 301 -1.52 12.93 12.80
C THR A 301 -2.13 13.13 11.41
N THR A 302 -2.98 12.21 10.97
CA THR A 302 -3.66 12.31 9.67
C THR A 302 -4.56 13.54 9.61
N LEU A 303 -5.38 13.76 10.64
CA LEU A 303 -6.28 14.92 10.74
C LEU A 303 -5.50 16.24 10.77
N THR A 304 -4.43 16.33 11.56
CA THR A 304 -3.57 17.53 11.60
C THR A 304 -3.00 17.85 10.21
N SER A 305 -2.63 16.82 9.42
CA SER A 305 -2.10 17.04 8.07
C SER A 305 -3.13 17.53 7.04
N LEU A 306 -4.43 17.40 7.35
CA LEU A 306 -5.54 17.85 6.50
C LEU A 306 -6.04 19.25 6.89
N ALA A 307 -5.68 19.75 8.08
CA ALA A 307 -6.03 21.10 8.48
C ALA A 307 -5.38 22.12 7.52
N PRO A 308 -6.08 23.18 7.12
CA PRO A 308 -5.46 24.27 6.38
C PRO A 308 -4.25 24.75 7.19
N GLN A 309 -3.06 24.79 6.58
CA GLN A 309 -1.94 25.49 7.20
C GLN A 309 -2.37 26.94 7.39
N ALA A 310 -2.41 27.40 8.64
CA ALA A 310 -2.65 28.80 8.92
C ALA A 310 -1.58 29.62 8.18
N ALA A 311 -2.03 30.50 7.29
CA ALA A 311 -1.19 31.40 6.52
C ALA A 311 -0.46 32.40 7.43
#